data_AF-A0A034V1W4-F1
#
_entry.id   AF-A0A034V1W4-F1
#
_cell.length_a   1.000
_cell.length_b   1.000
_cell.length_c   1.000
_cell.angle_alpha   90.00
_cell.angle_beta   90.00
_cell.angle_gamma   90.00
#
_symmetry.space_group_name_H-M   'P 1'
#
loop_
_entity.id
_entity.type
_entity.pdbx_description
1 polymer ?
#
loop_
_entity_poly.entity_id
_entity_poly.type
_entity_poly.pdbx_seq_one_letter_code
_entity_poly.pdbx_strand_id
1 'polypeptide(L)'
;GFLITALDTEQHAITLAIMVGLGRYGVVVSYEAEAQYASEFIPTSVRGRAMANIHVAGFAFTSLSSYVIYLGHFFKPLPSICISILLLLGAMLCLALPETLNQKLPQTLK
;
A
#
# COMPACT_ATOMS: atom_id res chain seq x y z
N GLY A 1 -0.45 10.08 11.73
CA GLY A 1 -1.80 10.65 11.97
C GLY A 1 -1.98 11.01 13.41
N PHE A 2 -2.13 10.01 14.28
CA PHE A 2 -2.25 10.20 15.74
C PHE A 2 -1.20 11.15 16.33
N LEU A 3 0.10 10.92 16.08
CA LEU A 3 1.16 11.78 16.62
C LEU A 3 1.16 13.21 16.07
N ILE A 4 0.69 13.44 14.84
CA ILE A 4 0.52 14.80 14.29
C ILE A 4 -0.64 15.52 15.00
N THR A 5 -1.63 14.77 15.50
CA THR A 5 -2.75 15.33 16.27
C THR A 5 -2.39 15.52 17.75
N ALA A 6 -1.44 14.74 18.27
CA ALA A 6 -1.05 14.75 19.69
C ALA A 6 0.17 15.62 20.01
N LEU A 7 1.13 15.76 19.08
CA LEU A 7 2.31 16.62 19.24
C LEU A 7 2.05 17.98 18.61
N ASP A 8 2.57 19.01 19.27
CA ASP A 8 2.59 20.35 18.69
C ASP A 8 3.53 20.39 17.48
N THR A 9 3.05 20.95 16.38
CA THR A 9 3.75 20.88 15.09
C THR A 9 4.97 21.79 15.07
N GLU A 10 4.89 22.95 15.75
CA GLU A 10 5.96 23.94 15.81
C GLU A 10 7.19 23.39 16.55
N GLN A 11 6.98 22.69 17.67
CA GLN A 11 8.08 22.17 18.48
C GLN A 11 8.72 20.89 17.91
N HIS A 12 7.98 20.11 17.12
CA HIS A 12 8.42 18.79 16.62
C HIS A 12 8.39 18.63 15.09
N ALA A 13 8.44 19.74 14.35
CA ALA A 13 8.32 19.77 12.89
C ALA A 13 9.27 18.79 12.17
N ILE A 14 10.53 18.72 12.58
CA ILE A 14 11.55 17.85 11.94
C ILE A 14 11.19 16.37 12.11
N THR A 15 10.81 15.97 13.32
CA THR A 15 10.43 14.58 13.61
C THR A 15 9.19 14.19 12.80
N LEU A 16 8.17 15.05 12.77
CA LEU A 16 6.96 14.81 11.98
C LEU A 16 7.27 14.74 10.48
N ALA A 17 8.15 15.60 9.97
CA ALA A 17 8.58 15.58 8.58
C ALA A 17 9.30 14.28 8.20
N ILE A 18 10.21 13.80 9.06
CA ILE A 18 10.89 12.51 8.86
C ILE A 18 9.86 11.37 8.85
N MET A 19 8.91 11.35 9.79
CA MET A 19 7.89 10.30 9.84
C MET A 19 7.00 10.28 8.59
N VAL A 20 6.56 11.46 8.12
CA VAL A 20 5.79 11.57 6.87
C VAL A 20 6.62 11.16 5.66
N GLY A 21 7.89 11.55 5.62
CA GLY A 21 8.84 11.17 4.56
C GLY A 21 9.02 9.65 4.48
N LEU A 22 9.29 8.99 5.60
CA LEU A 22 9.43 7.54 5.68
C LEU A 22 8.13 6.83 5.28
N GLY A 23 6.97 7.34 5.71
CA GLY A 23 5.67 6.81 5.31
C GLY A 23 5.46 6.87 3.80
N ARG A 24 5.77 8.02 3.17
CA ARG A 24 5.67 8.17 1.69
C ARG A 24 6.67 7.27 0.98
N TYR A 25 7.91 7.23 1.44
CA TYR A 25 8.94 6.36 0.87
C TYR A 25 8.51 4.90 0.88
N GLY A 26 8.03 4.39 2.01
CA GLY A 26 7.57 3.00 2.14
C GLY A 26 6.42 2.66 1.19
N VAL A 27 5.44 3.56 1.03
CA VAL A 27 4.33 3.37 0.08
C VAL A 27 4.84 3.30 -1.36
N VAL A 28 5.74 4.20 -1.77
CA VAL A 28 6.30 4.21 -3.12
C VAL A 28 7.11 2.94 -3.39
N VAL A 29 8.01 2.56 -2.48
CA VAL A 29 8.81 1.34 -2.64
C VAL A 29 7.93 0.09 -2.74
N SER A 30 6.88 0.01 -1.92
CA SER A 30 5.95 -1.13 -1.95
C SER A 30 5.20 -1.22 -3.27
N TYR A 31 4.75 -0.08 -3.82
CA TYR A 31 4.05 -0.01 -5.10
C TYR A 31 4.93 -0.47 -6.27
N GLU A 32 6.18 0.01 -6.33
CA GLU A 32 7.13 -0.40 -7.37
C GLU A 32 7.51 -1.89 -7.26
N ALA A 33 7.71 -2.39 -6.03
CA ALA A 33 8.00 -3.80 -5.79
C ALA A 33 6.84 -4.72 -6.20
N GLU A 34 5.59 -4.33 -5.90
CA GLU A 34 4.39 -5.05 -6.34
C GLU A 34 4.32 -5.11 -7.87
N ALA A 35 4.50 -3.97 -8.55
CA ALA A 35 4.43 -3.91 -10.01
C ALA A 35 5.48 -4.82 -10.65
N GLN A 36 6.71 -4.84 -10.11
CA GLN A 36 7.76 -5.71 -10.60
C GLN A 36 7.45 -7.19 -10.32
N TYR A 37 7.06 -7.54 -9.10
CA TYR A 37 6.69 -8.90 -8.72
C TYR A 37 5.56 -9.45 -9.61
N ALA A 38 4.52 -8.66 -9.82
CA ALA A 38 3.38 -9.05 -10.64
C ALA A 38 3.77 -9.23 -12.12
N SER A 39 4.76 -8.47 -12.61
CA SER A 39 5.27 -8.61 -13.98
C SER A 39 6.08 -9.88 -14.22
N GLU A 40 6.74 -10.40 -13.17
CA GLU A 40 7.51 -11.66 -13.17
C GLU A 40 6.59 -12.87 -13.01
N PHE A 41 5.63 -12.77 -12.07
CA PHE A 41 4.69 -13.84 -11.76
C PHE A 41 3.70 -14.09 -12.89
N ILE A 42 3.24 -13.04 -13.57
CA ILE A 42 2.14 -13.15 -14.53
C ILE A 42 2.68 -13.41 -15.95
N PRO A 43 2.23 -14.50 -16.62
CA PRO A 43 2.65 -14.83 -17.97
C PRO A 43 2.33 -13.74 -18.98
N THR A 44 3.21 -13.57 -19.98
CA THR A 44 3.14 -12.48 -20.97
C THR A 44 1.83 -12.47 -21.77
N SER A 45 1.24 -13.64 -22.03
CA SER A 45 -0.03 -13.78 -22.77
C SER A 45 -1.23 -13.16 -22.06
N VAL A 46 -1.20 -13.05 -20.73
CA VAL A 46 -2.32 -12.53 -19.91
C VAL A 46 -1.94 -11.34 -19.06
N ARG A 47 -0.65 -10.95 -19.03
CA ARG A 47 -0.13 -9.86 -18.19
C ARG A 47 -0.93 -8.58 -18.30
N GLY A 48 -1.26 -8.13 -19.51
CA GLY A 48 -2.05 -6.91 -19.71
C GLY A 48 -3.42 -6.97 -19.04
N ARG A 49 -4.12 -8.11 -19.12
CA ARG A 49 -5.45 -8.30 -18.52
C ARG A 49 -5.37 -8.42 -16.99
N ALA A 50 -4.37 -9.13 -16.49
CA ALA A 50 -4.18 -9.30 -15.05
C ALA A 50 -3.78 -7.98 -14.38
N MET A 51 -2.84 -7.21 -14.97
CA MET A 51 -2.47 -5.87 -14.49
C MET A 51 -3.70 -4.96 -14.45
N ALA A 52 -4.51 -4.95 -15.51
CA ALA A 52 -5.74 -4.15 -15.54
C ALA A 52 -6.68 -4.49 -14.37
N ASN A 53 -6.82 -5.77 -14.02
CA ASN A 53 -7.65 -6.19 -12.90
C ASN A 53 -7.10 -5.74 -11.53
N ILE A 54 -5.77 -5.78 -11.35
CA ILE A 54 -5.10 -5.26 -10.15
C ILE A 54 -5.39 -3.76 -9.99
N HIS A 55 -5.26 -2.98 -11.07
CA HIS A 55 -5.55 -1.55 -11.03
C HIS A 55 -7.04 -1.26 -10.75
N VAL A 56 -7.97 -2.02 -11.33
CA VAL A 56 -9.41 -1.87 -11.05
C VAL A 56 -9.71 -2.14 -9.58
N ALA A 57 -9.11 -3.18 -8.99
CA ALA A 57 -9.22 -3.44 -7.55
C ALA A 57 -8.65 -2.27 -6.72
N GLY A 58 -7.49 -1.74 -7.10
CA GLY A 58 -6.90 -0.54 -6.49
C GLY A 58 -7.84 0.67 -6.50
N PHE A 59 -8.49 0.94 -7.64
CA PHE A 59 -9.45 2.03 -7.76
C PHE A 59 -10.72 1.84 -6.93
N ALA A 60 -11.17 0.61 -6.72
CA ALA A 60 -12.27 0.32 -5.81
C ALA A 60 -11.90 0.73 -4.37
N PHE A 61 -10.68 0.43 -3.92
CA PHE A 61 -10.19 0.88 -2.62
C PHE A 61 -10.00 2.41 -2.55
N THR A 62 -9.52 3.04 -3.63
CA THR A 62 -9.43 4.51 -3.70
C THR A 62 -10.81 5.15 -3.55
N SER A 63 -11.85 4.57 -4.15
CA SER A 63 -13.23 5.04 -4.01
C SER A 63 -13.74 4.92 -2.56
N LEU A 64 -13.28 3.90 -1.82
CA LEU A 64 -13.60 3.72 -0.41
C LEU A 64 -12.87 4.72 0.52
N SER A 65 -11.75 5.30 0.06
CA SER A 65 -10.91 6.23 0.83
C SER A 65 -11.71 7.44 1.37
N SER A 66 -12.65 7.98 0.58
CA SER A 66 -13.50 9.09 1.02
C SER A 66 -14.30 8.78 2.28
N TYR A 67 -14.78 7.54 2.42
CA TYR A 67 -15.48 7.09 3.63
C TYR A 67 -14.53 6.96 4.81
N VAL A 68 -13.31 6.44 4.60
CA VAL A 68 -12.30 6.33 5.66
C VAL A 68 -11.88 7.70 6.18
N ILE A 69 -11.73 8.70 5.30
CA ILE A 69 -11.45 10.08 5.70
C ILE A 69 -12.61 10.68 6.48
N TYR A 70 -13.86 10.37 6.10
CA TYR A 70 -15.06 10.85 6.79
C TYR A 70 -15.11 10.44 8.27
N LEU A 71 -14.56 9.29 8.66
CA LEU A 71 -14.44 8.88 10.06
C LEU A 71 -13.67 9.91 10.93
N GLY A 72 -12.83 10.75 10.31
CA GLY A 72 -12.11 11.83 10.98
C GLY A 72 -13.01 12.92 11.58
N HIS A 73 -14.25 13.06 11.10
CA HIS A 73 -15.23 13.98 11.69
C HIS A 73 -15.69 13.55 13.09
N PHE A 74 -15.70 12.24 13.36
CA PHE A 74 -16.03 11.72 14.69
C PHE A 74 -14.81 11.73 15.61
N PHE A 75 -13.67 11.24 15.12
CA PHE A 75 -12.41 11.24 15.88
C PHE A 75 -11.23 11.50 14.94
N LYS A 76 -10.54 12.62 15.11
CA LYS A 76 -9.43 13.05 14.22
C LYS A 76 -8.41 11.97 13.86
N PRO A 77 -7.94 11.09 14.76
CA PRO A 77 -6.94 10.09 14.41
C PRO A 77 -7.51 8.77 13.84
N LEU A 78 -8.83 8.55 13.85
CA LEU A 78 -9.48 7.32 13.34
C LEU A 78 -9.04 6.95 11.92
N PRO A 79 -9.06 7.88 10.93
CA PRO A 79 -8.65 7.56 9.57
C PRO A 79 -7.23 7.00 9.51
N SER A 80 -6.30 7.57 10.30
CA SER A 80 -4.93 7.09 10.31
C SER A 80 -4.80 5.69 10.92
N ILE A 81 -5.57 5.39 11.96
CA ILE A 81 -5.59 4.07 12.60
C ILE A 81 -6.13 3.02 11.63
N CYS A 82 -7.24 3.31 10.94
CA CYS A 82 -7.83 2.41 9.95
C CYS A 82 -6.84 2.08 8.82
N ILE A 83 -6.19 3.09 8.24
CA ILE A 83 -5.20 2.89 7.17
C ILE A 83 -3.99 2.11 7.69
N SER A 84 -3.51 2.40 8.90
CA SER A 84 -2.38 1.66 9.50
C SER A 84 -2.70 0.17 9.72
N ILE A 85 -3.91 -0.18 10.17
CA ILE A 85 -4.32 -1.58 10.34
C ILE A 85 -4.36 -2.29 8.98
N LEU A 86 -4.96 -1.66 7.96
CA LEU A 86 -5.00 -2.21 6.60
C LEU A 86 -3.60 -2.44 6.03
N LEU A 87 -2.68 -1.49 6.26
CA LEU A 87 -1.30 -1.60 5.81
C LEU A 87 -0.56 -2.74 6.51
N LEU A 88 -0.77 -2.93 7.82
CA LEU A 88 -0.18 -4.05 8.56
C LEU A 88 -0.71 -5.40 8.09
N LEU A 89 -2.02 -5.50 7.84
CA LEU A 89 -2.61 -6.71 7.28
C LEU A 89 -2.04 -7.02 5.89
N GLY A 90 -1.90 -6.00 5.03
CA GLY A 90 -1.26 -6.13 3.72
C GLY A 90 0.20 -6.60 3.84
N ALA A 91 0.98 -6.00 4.74
CA ALA A 91 2.36 -6.42 4.99
C ALA A 91 2.45 -7.88 5.46
N MET A 92 1.56 -8.31 6.35
CA MET A 92 1.50 -9.70 6.81
C MET A 92 1.13 -10.68 5.69
N LEU A 93 0.21 -10.28 4.79
CA LEU A 93 -0.12 -11.08 3.60
C LEU A 93 1.06 -11.14 2.61
N CYS A 94 1.83 -10.07 2.46
CA CYS A 94 3.04 -10.07 1.65
C CYS A 94 4.11 -11.04 2.17
N LEU A 95 4.18 -11.29 3.48
CA LEU A 95 5.08 -12.32 4.03
C LEU A 95 4.70 -13.75 3.61
N ALA A 96 3.46 -13.97 3.18
CA ALA A 96 3.00 -15.26 2.65
C ALA A 96 3.23 -15.41 1.14
N LEU A 97 3.72 -14.36 0.46
CA LEU A 97 4.00 -14.41 -0.97
C LEU A 97 5.22 -15.30 -1.25
N PRO A 98 5.15 -16.21 -2.23
CA PRO A 98 6.29 -17.03 -2.59
C PRO A 98 7.39 -16.18 -3.24
N GLU A 99 8.61 -16.37 -2.79
CA GLU A 99 9.82 -15.77 -3.36
C GLU A 99 10.01 -16.21 -4.83
N THR A 100 10.09 -15.24 -5.75
CA THR A 100 10.32 -15.49 -7.19
C THR A 100 11.80 -15.62 -7.55
N LEU A 101 12.71 -15.23 -6.64
CA LEU A 101 14.15 -15.24 -6.89
C LEU A 101 14.66 -16.68 -7.14
N ASN A 102 15.18 -16.92 -8.35
CA ASN A 102 15.71 -18.20 -8.86
C ASN A 102 14.67 -19.31 -9.20
N GLN A 103 13.39 -18.99 -9.32
CA GLN A 103 12.40 -19.97 -9.81
C GLN A 103 12.19 -19.89 -11.34
N LYS A 104 12.09 -21.05 -12.01
CA LYS A 104 11.69 -21.11 -13.43
C LYS A 104 10.18 -20.90 -13.53
N LEU A 105 9.76 -19.66 -13.77
CA LEU A 105 8.35 -19.35 -13.98
C LEU A 105 7.88 -19.77 -15.38
N PRO A 106 6.70 -20.41 -15.49
CA PRO A 106 6.13 -20.79 -16.78
C PRO A 106 5.75 -19.54 -17.58
N GLN A 107 6.34 -19.39 -18.77
CA GLN A 107 6.12 -18.21 -19.62
C GLN A 107 4.76 -18.21 -20.34
N THR A 108 4.00 -19.31 -20.26
CA THR A 108 2.72 -19.48 -20.94
C THR A 108 1.75 -20.28 -20.06
N LEU A 109 0.48 -19.91 -20.12
CA LEU A 109 -0.61 -20.76 -19.61
C LEU A 109 -0.95 -21.81 -20.68
N LYS A 110 -1.12 -23.07 -20.27
CA LYS A 110 -1.68 -24.13 -21.13
C LYS A 110 -3.19 -23.97 -21.27
#